data_AF-A0A962IG83-F1
#
_entry.id   AF-A0A962IG83-F1
#
_cell.length_a   1.000
_cell.length_b   1.000
_cell.length_c   1.000
_cell.angle_alpha   90.00
_cell.angle_beta   90.00
_cell.angle_gamma   90.00
#
_symmetry.space_group_name_H-M   'P 1'
#
loop_
_entity.id
_entity.type
_entity.pdbx_description
1 polymer ?
#
loop_
_entity_poly.entity_id
_entity_poly.type
_entity_poly.pdbx_seq_one_letter_code
_entity_poly.pdbx_strand_id
1 'polypeptide(L)'
;ATCADTQVLITTLGGGTGPTRRSVYDDPRVLANARVGPGTTRHLNVVRETIDKDMGSEPDLPQWAELSNDTIPVRLGKYFAGEYGSAREAMDDIAKAVDTVMAG
;
A
#
# COMPACT_ATOMS: atom_id res chain seq x y z
N ALA A 1 -0.02 -13.92 -13.07
CA ALA A 1 -1.51 -13.86 -13.09
C ALA A 1 -1.96 -12.43 -13.33
N THR A 2 -1.89 -11.93 -14.57
CA THR A 2 -2.13 -10.51 -14.87
C THR A 2 -3.11 -10.29 -16.01
N CYS A 3 -3.76 -11.31 -16.59
CA CYS A 3 -4.82 -11.07 -17.56
C CYS A 3 -6.11 -10.63 -16.85
N ALA A 4 -6.99 -9.95 -17.59
CA ALA A 4 -8.22 -9.38 -17.03
C ALA A 4 -9.09 -10.44 -16.34
N ASP A 5 -9.31 -11.58 -17.00
CA ASP A 5 -10.16 -12.64 -16.45
C ASP A 5 -9.60 -13.23 -15.16
N THR A 6 -8.29 -13.52 -15.11
CA THR A 6 -7.66 -14.00 -13.88
C THR A 6 -7.77 -12.98 -12.75
N GLN A 7 -7.62 -11.68 -13.02
CA GLN A 7 -7.80 -10.67 -11.98
C GLN A 7 -9.25 -10.57 -11.51
N VAL A 8 -10.23 -10.67 -12.41
CA VAL A 8 -11.64 -10.73 -12.01
C VAL A 8 -11.91 -11.92 -11.09
N LEU A 9 -11.39 -13.11 -11.43
CA LEU A 9 -11.58 -14.31 -10.62
C LEU A 9 -10.91 -14.19 -9.25
N ILE A 10 -9.68 -13.68 -9.18
CA ILE A 10 -8.97 -13.46 -7.91
C ILE A 10 -9.69 -12.41 -7.06
N THR A 11 -10.13 -11.31 -7.65
CA THR A 11 -10.86 -10.26 -6.94
C THR A 11 -12.23 -10.75 -6.43
N THR A 12 -12.96 -11.55 -7.21
CA THR A 12 -14.31 -12.01 -6.83
C THR A 12 -14.31 -13.22 -5.91
N LEU A 13 -13.46 -14.21 -6.18
CA LEU A 13 -13.42 -15.48 -5.44
C LEU A 13 -12.35 -15.50 -4.36
N GLY A 14 -11.25 -14.77 -4.56
CA GLY A 14 -10.10 -14.73 -3.66
C GLY A 14 -10.24 -13.77 -2.49
N GLY A 15 -11.44 -13.26 -2.22
CA GLY A 15 -11.71 -12.46 -1.02
C GLY A 15 -11.73 -10.94 -1.21
N GLY A 16 -11.92 -10.45 -2.43
CA GLY A 16 -12.06 -9.01 -2.68
C GLY A 16 -10.76 -8.28 -3.00
N THR A 17 -9.65 -8.99 -3.27
CA THR A 17 -8.34 -8.36 -3.55
C THR A 17 -8.43 -7.25 -4.59
N GLY A 18 -7.83 -6.09 -4.27
CA GLY A 18 -7.78 -4.93 -5.15
C GLY A 18 -7.11 -5.27 -6.49
N PRO A 19 -7.82 -5.12 -7.63
CA PRO A 19 -7.25 -5.44 -8.94
C PRO A 19 -6.31 -4.34 -9.41
N THR A 20 -5.24 -4.74 -10.11
CA THR A 20 -4.29 -3.78 -10.72
C THR A 20 -4.74 -3.29 -12.09
N ARG A 21 -5.73 -3.94 -12.71
CA ARG A 21 -6.36 -3.48 -13.96
C ARG A 21 -7.63 -2.69 -13.70
N ARG A 22 -7.67 -1.46 -14.22
CA ARG A 22 -8.86 -0.59 -14.17
C ARG A 22 -10.11 -1.25 -14.73
N SER A 23 -9.98 -2.03 -15.81
CA SER A 23 -11.12 -2.72 -16.44
C SER A 23 -11.84 -3.72 -15.52
N VAL A 24 -11.19 -4.19 -14.44
CA VAL A 24 -11.78 -5.16 -13.51
C VAL A 24 -12.80 -4.51 -12.58
N TYR A 25 -12.63 -3.22 -12.25
CA TYR A 25 -13.56 -2.50 -11.39
C TYR A 25 -14.98 -2.40 -11.98
N ASP A 26 -15.08 -2.45 -13.31
CA ASP A 26 -16.34 -2.35 -14.06
C ASP A 26 -16.85 -3.73 -14.54
N ASP A 27 -16.18 -4.84 -14.20
CA ASP A 27 -16.63 -6.19 -14.61
C ASP A 27 -17.94 -6.58 -13.91
N PRO A 28 -18.96 -7.07 -14.64
CA PRO A 28 -20.25 -7.44 -14.05
C PRO A 28 -20.17 -8.44 -12.90
N ARG A 29 -19.18 -9.35 -12.91
CA ARG A 29 -18.97 -10.32 -11.84
C ARG A 29 -18.48 -9.66 -10.55
N VAL A 30 -17.62 -8.65 -10.69
CA VAL A 30 -17.11 -7.84 -9.57
C VAL A 30 -18.23 -7.00 -8.97
N LEU A 31 -19.04 -6.36 -9.81
CA LEU A 31 -20.20 -5.59 -9.38
C LEU A 31 -21.26 -6.47 -8.70
N ALA A 32 -21.55 -7.65 -9.25
CA ALA A 32 -22.48 -8.59 -8.64
C ALA A 32 -22.01 -9.12 -7.28
N ASN A 33 -20.69 -9.20 -7.07
CA ASN A 33 -20.12 -9.60 -5.78
C ASN A 33 -20.08 -8.46 -4.75
N ALA A 34 -20.46 -7.22 -5.13
CA ALA A 34 -20.50 -6.06 -4.24
C ALA A 34 -21.75 -6.07 -3.33
N ARG A 35 -21.91 -7.17 -2.59
CA ARG A 35 -23.02 -7.44 -1.67
C ARG A 35 -22.49 -7.83 -0.29
N VAL A 36 -23.32 -7.74 0.75
CA VAL A 36 -22.90 -8.11 2.12
C VAL A 36 -22.55 -9.60 2.16
N GLY A 37 -21.34 -9.91 2.62
CA GLY A 37 -20.86 -11.29 2.78
C GLY A 37 -19.33 -11.38 2.85
N PRO A 38 -18.79 -12.56 3.21
CA PRO A 38 -17.36 -12.83 3.17
C PRO A 38 -16.81 -12.63 1.76
N GLY A 39 -15.60 -12.05 1.66
CA GLY A 39 -14.94 -11.85 0.37
C GLY A 39 -15.63 -10.87 -0.58
N THR A 40 -16.45 -9.97 -0.05
CA THR A 40 -17.17 -8.95 -0.81
C THR A 40 -16.26 -7.92 -1.49
N THR A 41 -16.67 -7.45 -2.66
CA THR A 41 -15.99 -6.39 -3.43
C THR A 41 -16.52 -4.98 -3.13
N ARG A 42 -17.36 -4.82 -2.10
CA ARG A 42 -17.98 -3.51 -1.74
C ARG A 42 -17.00 -2.37 -1.45
N HIS A 43 -15.75 -2.68 -1.11
CA HIS A 43 -14.73 -1.70 -0.79
C HIS A 43 -13.97 -1.19 -2.03
N LEU A 44 -14.18 -1.79 -3.21
CA LEU A 44 -13.39 -1.47 -4.40
C LEU A 44 -13.62 -0.06 -4.95
N ASN A 45 -14.75 0.57 -4.66
CA ASN A 45 -14.95 1.99 -4.98
C ASN A 45 -13.97 2.89 -4.20
N VAL A 46 -13.74 2.58 -2.92
CA VAL A 46 -12.76 3.28 -2.08
C VAL A 46 -11.35 3.01 -2.60
N VAL A 47 -11.03 1.76 -2.94
CA VAL A 47 -9.73 1.42 -3.53
C VAL A 47 -9.49 2.18 -4.83
N ARG A 48 -10.48 2.25 -5.72
CA ARG A 48 -10.39 3.01 -6.98
C ARG A 48 -10.16 4.49 -6.72
N GLU A 49 -10.88 5.08 -5.77
CA GLU A 49 -10.69 6.47 -5.39
C GLU A 49 -9.28 6.74 -4.86
N THR A 50 -8.76 5.90 -3.96
CA THR A 50 -7.39 6.00 -3.46
C THR A 50 -6.36 5.88 -4.58
N ILE A 51 -6.57 4.97 -5.54
CA ILE A 51 -5.71 4.82 -6.72
C ILE A 51 -5.69 6.11 -7.54
N ASP A 52 -6.85 6.71 -7.78
CA ASP A 52 -6.99 7.86 -8.66
C ASP A 52 -6.54 9.18 -8.01
N LYS A 53 -6.53 9.26 -6.67
CA LYS A 53 -6.28 10.52 -5.95
C LYS A 53 -5.05 10.53 -5.04
N ASP A 54 -4.74 9.40 -4.41
CA ASP A 54 -3.83 9.37 -3.25
C ASP A 54 -2.63 8.44 -3.44
N MET A 55 -2.57 7.68 -4.53
CA MET A 55 -1.55 6.65 -4.68
C MET A 55 -0.16 7.24 -4.98
N GLY A 56 0.76 7.03 -4.05
CA GLY A 56 2.20 7.22 -4.26
C GLY A 56 2.83 6.01 -4.94
N SER A 57 3.97 6.22 -5.60
CA SER A 57 4.83 5.15 -6.09
C SER A 57 5.90 4.83 -5.05
N GLU A 58 6.16 3.54 -4.83
CA GLU A 58 7.39 3.12 -4.18
C GLU A 58 8.61 3.56 -5.01
N PRO A 59 9.61 4.22 -4.41
CA PRO A 59 10.84 4.57 -5.10
C PRO A 59 11.58 3.34 -5.64
N ASP A 60 11.92 3.37 -6.93
CA ASP A 60 12.74 2.33 -7.57
C ASP A 60 14.24 2.61 -7.33
N LEU A 61 14.72 2.26 -6.12
CA LEU A 61 16.15 2.30 -5.79
C LEU A 61 16.60 1.04 -5.05
N PRO A 62 17.86 0.60 -5.22
CA PRO A 62 18.39 -0.60 -4.55
C PRO A 62 18.25 -0.57 -3.02
N GLN A 63 18.42 0.62 -2.42
CA GLN A 63 18.36 0.82 -0.98
C GLN A 63 16.93 0.82 -0.43
N TRP A 64 15.90 0.89 -1.30
CA TRP A 64 14.51 1.06 -0.87
C TRP A 64 14.08 -0.03 0.10
N ALA A 65 14.48 -1.28 -0.14
CA ALA A 65 14.15 -2.40 0.73
C ALA A 65 14.67 -2.21 2.17
N GLU A 66 15.86 -1.64 2.38
CA GLU A 66 16.37 -1.33 3.71
C GLU A 66 15.66 -0.11 4.30
N LEU A 67 15.45 0.92 3.48
CA LEU A 67 14.79 2.15 3.91
C LEU A 67 13.36 1.89 4.39
N SER A 68 12.58 1.11 3.62
CA SER A 68 11.17 0.88 3.82
C SER A 68 10.85 -0.15 4.90
N ASN A 69 11.80 -1.01 5.29
CA ASN A 69 11.57 -2.08 6.26
C ASN A 69 12.30 -1.81 7.59
N ASP A 70 13.58 -1.44 7.52
CA ASP A 70 14.47 -1.47 8.70
C ASP A 70 14.96 -0.07 9.14
N THR A 71 14.78 0.95 8.30
CA THR A 71 15.24 2.32 8.62
C THR A 71 14.10 3.24 9.06
N ILE A 72 13.14 3.49 8.17
CA ILE A 72 12.04 4.44 8.40
C ILE A 72 11.03 3.87 9.41
N PRO A 73 10.50 2.64 9.25
CA PRO A 73 9.48 2.12 10.17
C PRO A 73 10.01 1.93 11.59
N VAL A 74 11.27 1.53 11.76
CA VAL A 74 11.88 1.35 13.08
C VAL A 74 11.89 2.65 13.87
N ARG A 75 12.29 3.76 13.24
CA ARG A 75 12.33 5.09 13.89
C ARG A 75 10.93 5.64 14.14
N LEU A 76 9.99 5.44 13.22
CA LEU A 76 8.58 5.76 13.46
C LEU A 76 8.02 4.94 14.64
N GLY A 77 8.35 3.66 14.73
CA GLY A 77 7.97 2.79 15.85
C GLY A 77 8.48 3.33 17.19
N LYS A 78 9.76 3.72 17.26
CA LYS A 78 10.36 4.37 18.43
C LYS A 78 9.68 5.70 18.78
N TYR A 79 9.32 6.51 17.78
CA TYR A 79 8.54 7.73 17.99
C TYR A 79 7.19 7.44 18.64
N PHE A 80 6.43 6.47 18.12
CA PHE A 80 5.15 6.09 18.70
C PHE A 80 5.28 5.39 20.07
N ALA A 81 6.45 4.81 20.37
CA ALA A 81 6.78 4.28 21.69
C ALA A 81 7.20 5.35 22.72
N GLY A 82 7.30 6.62 22.32
CA GLY A 82 7.66 7.73 23.20
C GLY A 82 9.17 7.89 23.43
N GLU A 83 10.01 7.29 22.58
CA GLU A 83 11.47 7.37 22.71
C GLU A 83 12.08 8.68 22.19
N TYR A 84 11.29 9.55 21.56
CA TYR A 84 11.71 10.88 21.11
C TYR A 84 10.96 11.97 21.85
N GLY A 85 11.61 13.12 22.07
CA GLY A 85 11.01 14.28 22.72
C GLY A 85 10.07 15.08 21.82
N SER A 86 10.13 14.89 20.50
CA SER A 86 9.21 15.53 19.55
C SER A 86 9.14 14.81 18.20
N ALA A 87 8.09 15.10 17.43
CA ALA A 87 7.98 14.61 16.05
C ALA A 87 9.14 15.12 15.17
N ARG A 88 9.60 16.36 15.42
CA ARG A 88 10.72 16.94 14.69
C ARG A 88 12.01 16.16 14.91
N GLU A 89 12.29 15.80 16.16
CA GLU A 89 13.47 15.01 16.52
C GLU A 89 13.47 13.64 15.82
N ALA A 90 12.31 12.96 15.78
CA ALA A 90 12.16 11.70 15.07
C ALA A 90 12.39 11.86 13.56
N MET A 91 11.83 12.92 12.94
CA MET A 91 12.02 13.19 11.51
C MET A 91 13.48 13.55 11.17
N ASP A 92 14.16 14.31 12.03
CA ASP A 92 15.58 14.65 11.86
C ASP A 92 16.48 13.40 11.94
N ASP A 93 16.16 12.44 12.81
CA ASP A 93 16.87 11.15 12.89
C ASP A 93 16.58 10.26 11.66
N ILE A 94 15.32 10.20 11.21
CA ILE A 94 14.98 9.50 9.96
C ILE A 94 15.78 10.07 8.79
N ALA A 95 15.86 11.39 8.64
CA ALA A 95 16.61 12.03 7.57
C ALA A 95 18.09 11.64 7.59
N LYS A 96 18.76 11.72 8.76
CA LYS A 96 20.16 11.32 8.92
C LYS A 96 20.40 9.86 8.56
N ALA A 97 19.48 8.98 8.95
CA ALA A 97 19.59 7.56 8.69
C ALA A 97 19.42 7.23 7.20
N VAL A 98 18.45 7.87 6.54
CA VAL A 98 18.27 7.79 5.09
C VAL A 98 19.55 8.26 4.38
N ASP A 99 20.10 9.41 4.77
CA ASP A 99 21.34 9.95 4.17
C ASP A 99 22.51 8.97 4.32
N THR A 100 22.58 8.26 5.45
CA THR A 100 23.62 7.26 5.72
C THR A 100 23.48 6.07 4.77
N VAL A 101 22.29 5.50 4.65
CA VAL A 101 22.01 4.37 3.74
C VAL A 101 22.25 4.76 2.28
N MET A 102 21.93 6.00 1.91
CA MET A 102 22.13 6.51 0.55
C MET A 102 23.61 6.74 0.21
N ALA A 103 24.50 6.88 1.20
CA ALA A 103 25.93 7.07 1.00
C ALA A 103 26.69 5.77 0.65
N GLY A 104 26.08 4.60 0.88
CA GLY A 104 26.68 3.27 0.70
C GLY A 104 27.46 2.79 1.91
#